data_AF-A0A7W0N498-F1
#
_entry.id   AF-A0A7W0N498-F1
#
_cell.length_a   1.000
_cell.length_b   1.000
_cell.length_c   1.000
_cell.angle_alpha   90.00
_cell.angle_beta   90.00
_cell.angle_gamma   90.00
#
_symmetry.space_group_name_H-M   'P 1'
#
loop_
_entity.id
_entity.type
_entity.pdbx_description
1 polymer ?
#
loop_
_entity_poly.entity_id
_entity_poly.type
_entity_poly.pdbx_seq_one_letter_code
_entity_poly.pdbx_strand_id
1 'polypeptide(L)'
;MFRPVLVGVTVIVLAAVLASTALAALPTKGAVYEGTLYASGVPALTKQVRIKVAASGKSARVTWSCGVARGQSTLQFPIKADGTFKAYSNTGSLTVWSFIGRFVSKQKARAVLHLNATCDGKGGTLNLALEA
;
A
#
# COMPACT_ATOMS: atom_id res chain seq x y z
N MET A 1 45.07 24.28 -53.31
CA MET A 1 44.78 24.58 -51.89
C MET A 1 43.36 24.10 -51.60
N PHE A 2 43.24 22.94 -50.95
CA PHE A 2 41.96 22.30 -50.63
C PHE A 2 41.56 22.64 -49.19
N ARG A 3 40.32 23.10 -48.99
CA ARG A 3 39.69 23.26 -47.67
C ARG A 3 38.66 22.13 -47.50
N PRO A 4 38.86 21.15 -46.59
CA PRO A 4 37.82 20.17 -46.30
C PRO A 4 36.83 20.77 -45.30
N VAL A 5 35.54 20.76 -45.68
CA VAL A 5 34.40 21.06 -44.81
C VAL A 5 34.17 19.84 -43.92
N LEU A 6 34.34 20.01 -42.61
CA LEU A 6 34.09 18.98 -41.61
C LEU A 6 32.58 18.86 -41.39
N VAL A 7 31.95 17.86 -42.02
CA VAL A 7 30.54 17.51 -41.77
C VAL A 7 30.46 16.69 -40.49
N GLY A 8 30.05 17.33 -39.40
CA GLY A 8 29.80 16.68 -38.12
C GLY A 8 28.57 15.78 -38.19
N VAL A 9 28.78 14.47 -38.08
CA VAL A 9 27.72 13.47 -37.96
C VAL A 9 27.19 13.49 -36.52
N THR A 10 26.03 14.11 -36.30
CA THR A 10 25.28 14.02 -35.05
C THR A 10 24.69 12.62 -34.87
N VAL A 11 25.24 11.86 -33.93
CA VAL A 11 24.68 10.58 -33.46
C VAL A 11 23.47 10.87 -32.59
N ILE A 12 22.27 10.59 -33.10
CA ILE A 12 21.02 10.64 -32.33
C ILE A 12 20.94 9.35 -31.51
N VAL A 13 21.26 9.44 -30.21
CA VAL A 13 21.04 8.36 -29.25
C VAL A 13 19.54 8.30 -28.93
N LEU A 14 18.83 7.34 -29.54
CA LEU A 14 17.45 7.01 -29.21
C LEU A 14 17.43 6.34 -27.83
N ALA A 15 17.15 7.11 -26.78
CA ALA A 15 16.88 6.56 -25.45
C ALA A 15 15.53 5.83 -25.49
N ALA A 16 15.58 4.50 -25.59
CA ALA A 16 14.41 3.64 -25.40
C ALA A 16 13.91 3.82 -23.96
N VAL A 17 12.81 4.54 -23.81
CA VAL A 17 12.08 4.67 -22.54
C VAL A 17 11.49 3.29 -22.24
N LEU A 18 12.20 2.52 -21.41
CA LEU A 18 11.65 1.31 -20.78
C LEU A 18 10.50 1.75 -19.87
N ALA A 19 9.28 1.78 -20.42
CA ALA A 19 8.07 1.80 -19.63
C ALA A 19 8.05 0.52 -18.81
N SER A 20 8.56 0.62 -17.58
CA SER A 20 8.55 -0.45 -16.60
C SER A 20 7.09 -0.66 -16.22
N THR A 21 6.44 -1.60 -16.92
CA THR A 21 5.18 -2.18 -16.46
C THR A 21 5.47 -2.77 -15.10
N ALA A 22 5.13 -2.04 -14.04
CA ALA A 22 5.30 -2.49 -12.67
C ALA A 22 4.53 -3.80 -12.54
N LEU A 23 5.24 -4.92 -12.62
CA LEU A 23 4.69 -6.24 -12.36
C LEU A 23 3.94 -6.14 -11.05
N ALA A 24 2.67 -6.50 -11.09
CA ALA A 24 1.84 -6.67 -9.93
C ALA A 24 2.62 -7.47 -8.87
N ALA A 25 3.06 -6.79 -7.82
CA ALA A 25 3.86 -7.42 -6.80
C ALA A 25 2.93 -8.23 -5.90
N LEU A 26 3.14 -9.54 -5.83
CA LEU A 26 2.48 -10.38 -4.84
C LEU A 26 3.21 -10.31 -3.50
N PRO A 27 2.49 -10.43 -2.38
CA PRO A 27 3.10 -10.44 -1.05
C PRO A 27 3.94 -11.69 -0.79
N THR A 28 4.78 -11.60 0.24
CA THR A 28 5.35 -12.75 0.93
C THR A 28 4.24 -13.52 1.65
N LYS A 29 4.16 -14.83 1.41
CA LYS A 29 3.16 -15.71 2.02
C LYS A 29 3.41 -15.86 3.51
N GLY A 30 2.35 -15.87 4.32
CA GLY A 30 2.46 -16.04 5.78
C GLY A 30 3.03 -14.82 6.52
N ALA A 31 3.44 -13.79 5.80
CA ALA A 31 4.12 -12.64 6.35
C ALA A 31 3.20 -11.64 7.04
N VAL A 32 3.81 -10.80 7.87
CA VAL A 32 3.15 -9.67 8.51
C VAL A 32 3.73 -8.37 7.98
N TYR A 33 2.86 -7.40 7.69
CA TYR A 33 3.24 -6.05 7.29
C TYR A 33 2.66 -5.07 8.29
N GLU A 34 3.44 -4.07 8.70
CA GLU A 34 3.01 -3.08 9.67
C GLU A 34 3.27 -1.65 9.18
N GLY A 35 2.40 -0.74 9.59
CA GLY A 35 2.52 0.68 9.33
C GLY A 35 1.73 1.49 10.33
N THR A 36 2.13 2.75 10.49
CA THR A 36 1.54 3.67 11.46
C THR A 36 1.04 4.91 10.75
N LEU A 37 -0.21 5.31 11.02
CA LEU A 37 -0.74 6.61 10.64
C LEU A 37 -0.73 7.55 11.85
N TYR A 38 -0.10 8.70 11.68
CA TYR A 38 -0.12 9.77 12.66
C TYR A 38 -1.19 10.79 12.25
N ALA A 39 -2.22 10.95 13.08
CA ALA A 39 -3.33 11.86 12.77
C ALA A 39 -2.95 13.34 12.91
N SER A 40 -1.99 13.67 13.79
CA SER A 40 -1.61 15.06 14.10
C SER A 40 -0.42 15.18 15.09
N GLY A 41 0.42 14.15 15.23
CA GLY A 41 1.50 14.13 16.24
C GLY A 41 1.04 13.83 17.67
N VAL A 42 -0.26 13.60 17.89
CA VAL A 42 -0.82 13.22 19.19
C VAL A 42 -0.77 11.69 19.35
N PRO A 43 -0.02 11.13 20.33
CA PRO A 43 0.14 9.69 20.48
C PRO A 43 -1.19 8.94 20.66
N ALA A 44 -2.15 9.56 21.38
CA ALA A 44 -3.47 9.00 21.64
C ALA A 44 -4.34 8.78 20.39
N LEU A 45 -3.97 9.37 19.24
CA LEU A 45 -4.67 9.23 17.95
C LEU A 45 -3.81 8.51 16.89
N THR A 46 -2.70 7.91 17.33
CA THR A 46 -1.86 7.06 16.47
C THR A 46 -2.63 5.82 16.08
N LYS A 47 -2.60 5.48 14.79
CA LYS A 47 -3.29 4.28 14.27
C LYS A 47 -2.25 3.29 13.81
N GLN A 48 -2.14 2.18 14.52
CA GLN A 48 -1.29 1.07 14.08
C GLN A 48 -2.13 0.18 13.17
N VAL A 49 -1.54 -0.24 12.06
CA VAL A 49 -2.18 -1.10 11.07
C VAL A 49 -1.25 -2.25 10.76
N ARG A 50 -1.76 -3.47 10.93
CA ARG A 50 -1.05 -4.71 10.66
C ARG A 50 -1.81 -5.53 9.64
N ILE A 51 -1.14 -6.03 8.60
CA ILE A 51 -1.67 -6.98 7.63
C ILE A 51 -0.98 -8.32 7.83
N LYS A 52 -1.72 -9.37 8.16
CA LYS A 52 -1.21 -10.74 8.14
C LYS A 52 -1.67 -11.46 6.88
N VAL A 53 -0.73 -11.81 6.02
CA VAL A 53 -0.99 -12.55 4.79
C VAL A 53 -1.12 -14.04 5.13
N ALA A 54 -2.12 -14.71 4.58
CA ALA A 54 -2.31 -16.15 4.76
C ALA A 54 -1.16 -16.94 4.14
N ALA A 55 -0.95 -18.18 4.59
CA ALA A 55 0.07 -19.07 4.01
C ALA A 55 -0.15 -19.34 2.52
N SER A 56 -1.38 -19.23 2.03
CA SER A 56 -1.69 -19.35 0.60
C SER A 56 -1.23 -18.15 -0.24
N GLY A 57 -1.06 -16.98 0.37
CA GLY A 57 -0.80 -15.70 -0.31
C GLY A 57 -2.02 -15.12 -1.05
N LYS A 58 -3.20 -15.74 -0.94
CA LYS A 58 -4.42 -15.33 -1.67
C LYS A 58 -5.40 -14.51 -0.83
N SER A 59 -5.15 -14.38 0.46
CA SER A 59 -5.96 -13.61 1.39
C SER A 59 -5.09 -13.03 2.50
N ALA A 60 -5.59 -12.01 3.18
CA ALA A 60 -4.97 -11.43 4.35
C ALA A 60 -6.02 -10.95 5.34
N ARG A 61 -5.57 -10.71 6.58
CA ARG A 61 -6.33 -10.04 7.62
C ARG A 61 -5.66 -8.71 7.94
N VAL A 62 -6.42 -7.63 7.90
CA VAL A 62 -6.00 -6.36 8.52
C VAL A 62 -6.47 -6.34 9.96
N THR A 63 -5.59 -5.90 10.84
CA THR A 63 -5.88 -5.51 12.22
C THR A 63 -5.43 -4.07 12.37
N TRP A 64 -6.28 -3.21 12.92
CA TRP A 64 -5.88 -1.84 13.22
C TRP A 64 -6.40 -1.38 14.58
N SER A 65 -5.69 -0.45 15.20
CA SER A 65 -6.03 0.19 16.46
C SER A 65 -6.02 1.72 16.32
N CYS A 66 -6.63 2.41 17.27
CA CYS A 66 -6.61 3.86 17.38
C CYS A 66 -6.30 4.24 18.83
N GLY A 67 -5.05 4.65 19.06
CA GLY A 67 -4.53 4.89 20.41
C GLY A 67 -4.57 3.64 21.29
N VAL A 68 -4.60 3.88 22.61
CA VAL A 68 -4.62 2.84 23.65
C VAL A 68 -6.02 2.56 24.21
N ALA A 69 -7.01 3.41 23.92
CA ALA A 69 -8.32 3.39 24.57
C ALA A 69 -9.39 2.57 23.82
N ARG A 70 -9.16 2.25 22.54
CA ARG A 70 -10.13 1.49 21.73
C ARG A 70 -9.59 0.11 21.39
N GLY A 71 -10.47 -0.89 21.45
CA GLY A 71 -10.18 -2.25 21.01
C GLY A 71 -9.78 -2.31 19.53
N GLN A 72 -8.96 -3.30 19.19
CA GLN A 72 -8.54 -3.53 17.81
C GLN A 72 -9.73 -3.90 16.93
N SER A 73 -9.74 -3.38 15.71
CA SER A 73 -10.68 -3.77 14.66
C SER A 73 -9.99 -4.67 13.66
N THR A 74 -10.69 -5.71 13.18
CA THR A 74 -10.11 -6.67 12.23
C THR A 74 -11.04 -6.95 11.07
N LEU A 75 -10.47 -7.23 9.90
CA LEU A 75 -11.23 -7.70 8.74
C LEU A 75 -10.36 -8.57 7.83
N GLN A 76 -10.95 -9.63 7.26
CA GLN A 76 -10.30 -10.50 6.30
C GLN A 76 -10.70 -10.12 4.87
N PHE A 77 -9.77 -10.18 3.94
CA PHE A 77 -9.99 -9.83 2.55
C PHE A 77 -9.19 -10.70 1.57
N PRO A 78 -9.69 -10.89 0.34
CA PRO A 78 -8.94 -11.53 -0.72
C PRO A 78 -7.84 -10.59 -1.25
N ILE A 79 -6.74 -11.19 -1.70
CA ILE A 79 -5.68 -10.52 -2.45
C ILE A 79 -5.83 -10.95 -3.90
N LYS A 80 -6.05 -9.99 -4.79
CA LYS A 80 -6.19 -10.27 -6.21
C LYS A 80 -4.86 -10.67 -6.83
N ALA A 81 -4.90 -11.27 -8.01
CA ALA A 81 -3.70 -11.67 -8.75
C ALA A 81 -2.78 -10.49 -9.09
N ASP A 82 -3.33 -9.27 -9.17
CA ASP A 82 -2.57 -8.04 -9.39
C ASP A 82 -1.99 -7.42 -8.09
N GLY A 83 -2.12 -8.12 -6.96
CA GLY A 83 -1.69 -7.65 -5.63
C GLY A 83 -2.60 -6.60 -5.00
N THR A 84 -3.73 -6.24 -5.63
CA THR A 84 -4.69 -5.29 -5.05
C THR A 84 -5.61 -5.97 -4.04
N PHE A 85 -6.13 -5.18 -3.11
CA PHE A 85 -7.10 -5.64 -2.11
C PHE A 85 -8.06 -4.52 -1.69
N LYS A 86 -9.24 -4.95 -1.25
CA LYS A 86 -10.30 -4.08 -0.71
C LYS A 86 -11.01 -4.80 0.42
N ALA A 87 -11.24 -4.06 1.50
CA ALA A 87 -11.88 -4.52 2.72
C ALA A 87 -12.88 -3.45 3.17
N TYR A 88 -14.12 -3.84 3.47
CA TYR A 88 -15.17 -2.93 3.91
C TYR A 88 -15.82 -3.49 5.17
N SER A 89 -15.80 -2.71 6.26
CA SER A 89 -16.57 -3.01 7.46
C SER A 89 -17.88 -2.25 7.39
N ASN A 90 -18.97 -2.99 7.28
CA ASN A 90 -20.30 -2.43 7.12
C ASN A 90 -21.17 -2.74 8.35
N THR A 91 -22.06 -1.80 8.68
CA THR A 91 -23.15 -1.99 9.64
C THR A 91 -24.44 -1.61 8.92
N GLY A 92 -25.24 -2.61 8.54
CA GLY A 92 -26.31 -2.43 7.57
C GLY A 92 -25.75 -1.94 6.22
N SER A 93 -26.30 -0.85 5.70
CA SER A 93 -25.85 -0.20 4.46
C SER A 93 -24.67 0.78 4.65
N LEU A 94 -24.28 1.07 5.89
CA LEU A 94 -23.24 2.06 6.19
C LEU A 94 -21.87 1.41 6.28
N THR A 95 -20.90 1.89 5.48
CA THR A 95 -19.49 1.53 5.64
C THR A 95 -18.87 2.31 6.78
N VAL A 96 -18.60 1.65 7.90
CA VAL A 96 -17.99 2.21 9.12
C VAL A 96 -16.53 2.56 8.87
N TRP A 97 -15.81 1.66 8.21
CA TRP A 97 -14.44 1.86 7.77
C TRP A 97 -14.10 0.96 6.59
N SER A 98 -13.07 1.34 5.82
CA SER A 98 -12.55 0.53 4.74
C SER A 98 -11.03 0.54 4.68
N PHE A 99 -10.47 -0.49 4.08
CA PHE A 99 -9.05 -0.66 3.89
C PHE A 99 -8.78 -1.10 2.46
N ILE A 100 -8.16 -0.23 1.69
CA ILE A 100 -8.01 -0.40 0.24
C ILE A 100 -6.56 -0.17 -0.12
N GLY A 101 -5.97 -1.03 -0.93
CA GLY A 101 -4.58 -0.88 -1.28
C GLY A 101 -4.07 -1.90 -2.27
N ARG A 102 -2.75 -1.96 -2.35
CA ARG A 102 -2.02 -2.93 -3.14
C ARG A 102 -0.66 -3.23 -2.54
N PHE A 103 -0.17 -4.43 -2.80
CA PHE A 103 1.25 -4.73 -2.64
C PHE A 103 2.04 -4.05 -3.77
N VAL A 104 3.14 -3.39 -3.39
CA VAL A 104 4.04 -2.69 -4.32
C VAL A 104 5.36 -3.45 -4.48
N SER A 105 5.71 -4.30 -3.51
CA SER A 105 6.77 -5.30 -3.60
C SER A 105 6.43 -6.48 -2.68
N LYS A 106 7.25 -7.54 -2.70
CA LYS A 106 7.13 -8.64 -1.72
C LYS A 106 7.22 -8.15 -0.27
N GLN A 107 7.83 -7.00 -0.02
CA GLN A 107 8.10 -6.48 1.32
C GLN A 107 7.33 -5.21 1.66
N LYS A 108 6.54 -4.66 0.72
CA LYS A 108 5.88 -3.38 0.91
C LYS A 108 4.45 -3.40 0.36
N ALA A 109 3.54 -2.79 1.09
CA ALA A 109 2.19 -2.48 0.63
C ALA A 109 1.91 -0.99 0.77
N ARG A 110 1.11 -0.44 -0.13
CA ARG A 110 0.55 0.90 -0.01
C ARG A 110 -0.96 0.77 0.13
N ALA A 111 -1.51 1.35 1.17
CA ALA A 111 -2.93 1.26 1.47
C ALA A 111 -3.48 2.59 1.97
N VAL A 112 -4.79 2.70 1.92
CA VAL A 112 -5.56 3.78 2.51
C VAL A 112 -6.52 3.16 3.52
N LEU A 113 -6.47 3.65 4.75
CA LEU A 113 -7.44 3.35 5.78
C LEU A 113 -8.46 4.50 5.81
N HIS A 114 -9.72 4.22 5.53
CA HIS A 114 -10.81 5.19 5.66
C HIS A 114 -11.60 4.89 6.92
N LEU A 115 -11.79 5.88 7.79
CA LEU A 115 -12.46 5.73 9.09
C LEU A 115 -13.72 6.60 9.12
N ASN A 116 -14.76 6.22 8.40
CA ASN A 116 -15.93 7.07 8.18
C ASN A 116 -16.73 7.37 9.47
N ALA A 117 -16.81 6.40 10.37
CA ALA A 117 -17.61 6.52 11.60
C ALA A 117 -16.91 5.93 12.84
N THR A 118 -15.57 5.90 12.86
CA THR A 118 -14.79 5.31 13.96
C THR A 118 -13.51 6.10 14.23
N CYS A 119 -12.89 5.85 15.39
CA CYS A 119 -11.74 6.61 15.89
C CYS A 119 -12.04 8.13 15.90
N ASP A 120 -11.25 8.93 15.21
CA ASP A 120 -11.36 10.38 15.04
C ASP A 120 -12.01 10.80 13.72
N GLY A 121 -12.61 9.85 12.99
CA GLY A 121 -13.18 10.10 11.67
C GLY A 121 -12.13 10.31 10.55
N LYS A 122 -10.83 10.25 10.87
CA LYS A 122 -9.75 10.61 9.95
C LYS A 122 -8.97 9.40 9.52
N GLY A 123 -9.10 9.06 8.25
CA GLY A 123 -8.29 8.07 7.57
C GLY A 123 -6.89 8.57 7.18
N GLY A 124 -6.17 7.77 6.39
CA GLY A 124 -4.89 8.16 5.83
C GLY A 124 -4.28 7.13 4.90
N THR A 125 -3.30 7.58 4.11
CA THR A 125 -2.47 6.69 3.28
C THR A 125 -1.27 6.22 4.09
N LEU A 126 -1.01 4.91 4.07
CA LEU A 126 0.09 4.27 4.77
C LEU A 126 0.93 3.43 3.83
N ASN A 127 2.23 3.43 4.09
CA ASN A 127 3.16 2.46 3.54
C ASN A 127 3.42 1.42 4.63
N LEU A 128 3.04 0.17 4.37
CA LEU A 128 3.30 -0.93 5.27
C LEU A 128 4.57 -1.65 4.82
N ALA A 129 5.45 -1.93 5.76
CA ALA A 129 6.66 -2.69 5.55
C ALA A 129 6.52 -4.08 6.17
N LEU A 130 7.17 -5.07 5.55
CA LEU A 130 7.33 -6.40 6.12
C LEU A 130 7.96 -6.29 7.51
N GLU A 131 7.34 -6.91 8.50
CA GLU A 131 7.91 -7.12 9.83
C GLU A 131 9.12 -8.06 9.69
N ALA A 132 10.26 -7.65 10.22
CA ALA A 132 11.53 -8.38 10.11
C ALA A 132 11.54 -9.65 10.97
#